data_AF-A0A932UBS1-F1
#
_entry.id   AF-A0A932UBS1-F1
#
_cell.length_a   1.000
_cell.length_b   1.000
_cell.length_c   1.000
_cell.angle_alpha   90.00
_cell.angle_beta   90.00
_cell.angle_gamma   90.00
#
_symmetry.space_group_name_H-M   'P 1'
#
loop_
_entity.id
_entity.type
_entity.pdbx_description
1 polymer ?
#
loop_
_entity_poly.entity_id
_entity_poly.type
_entity_poly.pdbx_seq_one_letter_code
_entity_poly.pdbx_strand_id
1 'polypeptide(L)'
;MTSTPVPPVAPVSPPNFTRYVKQRSPEKSELPLQAVVSVCTPIELFYVRNHFPEVPVVDPAAYRLTIHGLVEHPVSLALAELRSLPRRELIATMECAG
;
A
#
# COMPACT_ATOMS: atom_id res chain seq x y z
N MET A 1 -8.73 19.23 -14.97
CA MET A 1 -7.82 19.28 -13.81
C MET A 1 -6.62 18.41 -14.12
N THR A 2 -5.53 19.02 -14.58
CA THR A 2 -4.27 18.35 -14.89
C THR A 2 -3.57 18.03 -13.57
N SER A 3 -3.39 16.75 -13.25
CA SER A 3 -2.61 16.34 -12.07
C SER A 3 -1.15 16.66 -12.34
N THR A 4 -0.55 17.50 -11.50
CA THR A 4 0.89 17.73 -11.49
C THR A 4 1.59 16.38 -11.31
N PRO A 5 2.56 16.01 -12.17
CA PRO A 5 3.30 14.78 -12.01
C PRO A 5 4.04 14.80 -10.67
N VAL A 6 3.89 13.71 -9.91
CA VAL A 6 4.66 13.50 -8.68
C VAL A 6 6.14 13.43 -9.08
N PRO A 7 7.02 14.29 -8.52
CA PRO A 7 8.42 14.21 -8.83
C PRO A 7 8.94 12.81 -8.44
N PRO A 8 9.82 12.19 -9.25
CA PRO A 8 10.37 10.90 -8.93
C PRO A 8 11.15 10.99 -7.61
N VAL A 9 10.56 10.47 -6.54
CA VAL A 9 11.30 10.27 -5.28
C VAL A 9 12.06 8.98 -5.44
N ALA A 10 13.36 9.10 -5.71
CA ALA A 10 14.23 7.93 -5.77
C ALA A 10 14.11 7.17 -4.44
N PRO A 11 13.92 5.84 -4.45
CA PRO A 11 13.98 5.05 -3.24
C PRO A 11 15.41 5.15 -2.70
N VAL A 12 15.60 5.94 -1.66
CA VAL A 12 16.84 5.91 -0.88
C VAL A 12 16.69 4.74 0.06
N SER A 13 17.16 3.56 -0.34
CA SER A 13 17.29 2.44 0.60
C SER A 13 18.39 2.80 1.60
N PRO A 14 18.08 3.11 2.88
CA PRO A 14 19.15 3.39 3.82
C PRO A 14 19.90 2.07 4.06
N PRO A 15 21.24 2.09 4.07
CA PRO A 15 21.99 0.89 4.44
C PRO A 15 21.63 0.50 5.88
N ASN A 16 21.35 -0.79 6.09
CA ASN A 16 21.34 -1.46 7.39
C ASN A 16 20.14 -1.23 8.33
N PHE A 17 18.99 -0.76 7.84
CA PHE A 17 17.75 -0.78 8.64
C PHE A 17 16.79 -1.86 8.16
N THR A 18 16.15 -2.52 9.13
CA THR A 18 14.97 -3.37 8.93
C THR A 18 13.82 -2.80 9.75
N ARG A 19 12.57 -3.14 9.41
CA ARG A 19 11.43 -2.76 10.27
C ARG A 19 11.62 -3.26 11.70
N TYR A 20 11.24 -2.43 12.65
CA TYR A 20 11.12 -2.82 14.04
C TYR A 20 9.83 -3.64 14.22
N VAL A 21 9.97 -4.92 14.55
CA VAL A 21 8.83 -5.85 14.67
C VAL A 21 8.29 -5.83 16.10
N LYS A 22 7.13 -5.20 16.28
CA LYS A 22 6.39 -5.19 17.57
C LYS A 22 5.66 -6.50 17.83
N GLN A 23 5.11 -7.11 16.78
CA GLN A 23 4.36 -8.37 16.86
C GLN A 23 4.57 -9.14 15.56
N ARG A 24 4.74 -10.46 15.64
CA ARG A 24 4.97 -11.31 14.46
C ARG A 24 3.70 -11.89 13.84
N SER A 25 2.66 -12.18 14.64
CA SER A 25 1.43 -12.79 14.15
C SER A 25 0.19 -12.27 14.91
N PRO A 26 -0.74 -11.56 14.23
CA PRO A 26 -0.53 -10.87 12.96
C PRO A 26 0.66 -9.89 13.01
N GLU A 27 1.38 -9.75 11.90
CA GLU A 27 2.53 -8.85 11.84
C GLU A 27 2.12 -7.39 12.10
N LYS A 28 2.85 -6.77 13.03
CA LYS A 28 2.83 -5.33 13.30
C LYS A 28 4.29 -4.88 13.39
N SER A 29 4.74 -4.13 12.40
CA SER A 29 6.12 -3.67 12.31
C SER A 29 6.17 -2.24 11.78
N GLU A 30 7.15 -1.46 12.23
CA GLU A 30 7.23 -0.02 11.96
C GLU A 30 8.64 0.38 11.52
N LEU A 31 8.75 1.54 10.87
CA LEU A 31 10.03 2.12 10.52
C LEU A 31 10.77 2.54 11.81
N PRO A 32 12.02 2.10 12.05
CA PRO A 32 12.81 2.61 13.17
C PRO A 32 13.03 4.11 13.02
N LEU A 33 12.84 4.90 14.08
CA LEU A 33 12.91 6.38 14.00
C LEU A 33 14.22 6.90 13.36
N GLN A 34 15.33 6.20 13.58
CA GLN A 34 16.66 6.53 13.02
C GLN A 34 16.71 6.40 11.49
N ALA A 35 15.75 5.70 10.89
CA ALA A 35 15.64 5.44 9.46
C ALA A 35 14.70 6.42 8.73
N VAL A 36 14.15 7.44 9.41
CA VAL A 36 13.36 8.52 8.78
C VAL A 36 14.32 9.47 8.05
N VAL A 37 14.72 9.10 6.83
CA VAL A 37 15.74 9.83 6.06
C VAL A 37 15.22 10.46 4.76
N SER A 38 13.97 10.22 4.40
CA SER A 38 13.37 10.66 3.13
C SER A 38 11.88 10.99 3.29
N VAL A 39 11.35 11.78 2.34
CA VAL A 39 9.92 12.12 2.27
C VAL A 39 9.05 10.90 1.96
N CYS A 40 9.50 10.05 1.02
CA CYS A 40 8.86 8.77 0.77
C CYS A 40 9.63 7.67 1.48
N THR A 41 8.96 6.98 2.40
CA THR A 41 9.49 5.80 3.08
C THR A 41 9.76 4.69 2.07
N PRO A 42 10.96 4.08 2.06
CA PRO A 42 11.24 2.91 1.22
C PRO A 42 10.27 1.76 1.53
N ILE A 43 9.83 1.02 0.51
CA ILE A 43 8.79 -0.02 0.66
C ILE A 43 9.14 -1.08 1.72
N GLU A 44 10.42 -1.46 1.81
CA GLU A 44 10.92 -2.43 2.80
C GLU A 44 10.84 -1.92 4.25
N LEU A 45 10.76 -0.60 4.43
CA LEU A 45 10.64 0.05 5.74
C LEU A 45 9.24 0.62 6.00
N PHE A 46 8.33 0.55 5.02
CA PHE A 46 6.95 0.97 5.21
C PHE A 46 6.28 0.07 6.25
N TYR A 47 5.57 0.68 7.20
CA TYR A 47 5.01 -0.07 8.32
C TYR A 47 4.02 -1.14 7.83
N VAL A 48 3.96 -2.26 8.54
CA VAL A 48 2.96 -3.31 8.33
C VAL A 48 2.04 -3.34 9.53
N ARG A 49 0.73 -3.32 9.26
CA ARG A 49 -0.31 -3.45 10.29
C ARG A 49 -1.36 -4.46 9.84
N ASN A 50 -1.15 -5.72 10.20
CA ASN A 50 -2.12 -6.77 9.95
C ASN A 50 -3.05 -6.99 11.16
N HIS A 51 -4.30 -7.34 10.88
CA HIS A 51 -5.27 -7.80 11.88
C HIS A 51 -5.39 -9.33 11.90
N PHE A 52 -5.10 -9.99 10.79
CA PHE A 52 -5.15 -11.44 10.63
C PHE A 52 -3.75 -12.02 10.42
N PRO A 53 -3.48 -13.23 10.93
CA PRO A 53 -2.15 -13.83 10.89
C PRO A 53 -1.70 -14.17 9.47
N GLU A 54 -2.64 -14.47 8.59
CA GLU A 54 -2.38 -14.88 7.21
C GLU A 54 -2.57 -13.71 6.25
N VAL A 55 -1.56 -13.46 5.42
CA VAL A 55 -1.68 -12.55 4.27
C VAL A 55 -2.27 -13.36 3.11
N PRO A 56 -3.40 -12.93 2.52
CA PRO A 56 -4.03 -13.68 1.43
C PRO A 56 -3.10 -13.82 0.23
N VAL A 57 -2.95 -15.05 -0.27
CA VAL A 57 -2.35 -15.32 -1.58
C VAL A 57 -3.45 -15.18 -2.63
N VAL A 58 -3.32 -14.19 -3.51
CA VAL A 58 -4.34 -13.86 -4.51
C VAL A 58 -3.84 -14.26 -5.89
N ASP A 59 -4.63 -15.07 -6.62
CA ASP A 59 -4.44 -15.28 -8.05
C ASP A 59 -4.94 -14.05 -8.84
N PRO A 60 -4.06 -13.32 -9.54
CA PRO A 60 -4.44 -12.14 -10.32
C PRO A 60 -5.48 -12.41 -11.41
N ALA A 61 -5.52 -13.61 -11.99
CA ALA A 61 -6.43 -13.96 -13.07
C ALA A 61 -7.85 -14.24 -12.56
N ALA A 62 -7.94 -14.89 -11.39
CA ALA A 62 -9.20 -15.19 -10.72
C ALA A 62 -9.76 -14.01 -9.91
N TYR A 63 -8.92 -13.03 -9.53
CA TYR A 63 -9.34 -11.88 -8.71
C TYR A 63 -10.51 -11.10 -9.32
N ARG A 64 -11.49 -10.73 -8.47
CA ARG A 64 -12.58 -9.81 -8.80
C ARG A 64 -12.79 -8.79 -7.68
N LEU A 65 -12.93 -7.52 -8.04
CA LEU A 65 -13.43 -6.46 -7.16
C LEU A 65 -14.91 -6.25 -7.44
N THR A 66 -15.75 -6.52 -6.44
CA THR A 66 -17.19 -6.27 -6.54
C THR A 66 -17.55 -4.95 -5.87
N ILE A 67 -18.23 -4.07 -6.61
CA ILE A 67 -18.80 -2.82 -6.11
C ILE A 67 -20.32 -2.98 -6.14
N HIS A 68 -20.95 -2.91 -4.97
CA HIS A 68 -22.38 -3.12 -4.78
C HIS A 68 -22.91 -2.25 -3.63
N GLY A 69 -24.21 -2.33 -3.34
CA GLY A 69 -24.87 -1.60 -2.25
C GLY A 69 -25.80 -0.55 -2.82
N LEU A 70 -25.68 0.71 -2.38
CA LEU A 70 -26.50 1.82 -2.86
C LEU A 70 -25.96 2.36 -4.20
N VAL A 71 -26.02 1.54 -5.24
CA VAL A 71 -25.60 1.87 -6.61
C VAL A 71 -26.66 1.41 -7.61
N GLU A 72 -26.83 2.13 -8.71
CA GLU A 72 -27.80 1.77 -9.77
C GLU A 72 -27.40 0.46 -10.48
N HIS A 73 -26.11 0.30 -10.74
CA HIS A 73 -25.55 -0.85 -11.47
C HIS A 73 -24.35 -1.42 -10.71
N PRO A 74 -24.52 -2.51 -9.95
CA PRO A 74 -23.42 -3.24 -9.35
C PRO A 74 -22.45 -3.74 -10.42
N VAL A 75 -21.15 -3.70 -10.13
CA VAL A 75 -20.11 -4.16 -11.07
C VAL A 75 -19.17 -5.15 -10.40
N SER A 76 -18.61 -6.06 -11.19
CA SER A 76 -17.53 -6.96 -10.77
C SER A 76 -16.38 -6.85 -11.77
N LEU A 77 -15.25 -6.34 -11.32
CA LEU A 77 -14.11 -5.95 -12.15
C LEU A 77 -12.95 -6.93 -11.96
N ALA A 78 -12.40 -7.47 -13.04
CA ALA A 78 -11.12 -8.17 -13.03
C ALA A 78 -9.96 -7.20 -12.76
N LEU A 79 -8.83 -7.73 -12.28
CA LEU A 79 -7.66 -6.90 -12.01
C LEU A 79 -7.13 -6.18 -13.27
N ALA A 80 -7.25 -6.82 -14.44
CA ALA A 80 -6.88 -6.23 -15.72
C ALA A 80 -7.76 -5.01 -16.10
N GLU A 81 -9.06 -5.09 -15.82
CA GLU A 81 -10.00 -3.99 -16.06
C GLU A 81 -9.74 -2.82 -15.11
N LEU A 82 -9.43 -3.10 -13.83
CA LEU A 82 -9.03 -2.04 -12.89
C LEU A 82 -7.77 -1.30 -13.35
N ARG A 83 -6.79 -2.03 -13.90
CA ARG A 83 -5.54 -1.45 -14.38
C ARG A 83 -5.68 -0.65 -15.67
N SER A 84 -6.75 -0.86 -16.45
CA SER A 84 -7.01 -0.09 -17.67
C SER A 84 -7.76 1.23 -17.42
N LEU A 85 -8.28 1.43 -16.21
CA LEU A 85 -8.91 2.70 -15.81
C LEU A 85 -7.89 3.86 -15.79
N PRO A 86 -8.34 5.12 -15.94
CA PRO A 86 -7.46 6.28 -15.85
C PRO A 86 -6.69 6.33 -14.52
N ARG A 87 -5.35 6.32 -14.60
CA ARG A 87 -4.46 6.36 -13.44
C ARG A 87 -4.35 7.76 -12.83
N ARG A 88 -4.20 7.81 -11.51
CA ARG A 88 -3.78 8.97 -10.72
C ARG A 88 -2.65 8.55 -9.79
N GLU A 89 -1.71 9.45 -9.55
CA GLU A 89 -0.59 9.26 -8.63
C GLU A 89 -0.61 10.34 -7.56
N LEU A 90 -0.45 9.93 -6.29
CA LEU A 90 -0.55 10.81 -5.13
C LEU A 90 0.55 10.45 -4.14
N ILE A 91 1.23 11.45 -3.57
CA ILE A 91 2.02 11.26 -2.35
C ILE A 91 1.04 11.38 -1.19
N ALA A 92 0.87 10.30 -0.42
CA ALA A 92 0.00 10.26 0.73
C ALA A 92 0.71 9.53 1.89
N THR A 93 0.67 10.14 3.07
CA THR A 93 1.10 9.48 4.31
C THR A 93 -0.04 8.61 4.81
N MET A 94 0.25 7.35 5.08
CA MET A 94 -0.67 6.45 5.79
C MET A 94 -0.29 6.47 7.27
N GLU A 95 -1.24 6.78 8.13
CA GLU A 95 -1.05 6.83 9.58
C GLU A 95 -1.94 5.79 10.25
N CYS A 96 -1.38 5.02 11.19
CA CYS A 96 -2.17 4.16 12.05
C CYS A 96 -2.65 4.98 13.26
N ALA A 97 -3.87 4.74 13.72
CA ALA A 97 -4.45 5.48 14.85
C ALA A 97 -3.78 5.21 16.22
N GLY A 98 -2.79 4.32 16.32
CA GLY A 98 -2.15 3.95 17.59
C GLY A 98 -0.76 3.35 17.43
#